data_AF-A0A418M4L8-F1
#
_entry.id   AF-A0A418M4L8-F1
#
_cell.length_a   1.000
_cell.length_b   1.000
_cell.length_c   1.000
_cell.angle_alpha   90.00
_cell.angle_beta   90.00
_cell.angle_gamma   90.00
#
_symmetry.space_group_name_H-M   'P 1'
#
loop_
_entity.id
_entity.type
_entity.pdbx_description
1 polymer ?
#
loop_
_entity_poly.entity_id
_entity_poly.type
_entity_poly.pdbx_seq_one_letter_code
_entity_poly.pdbx_strand_id
1 'polypeptide(L)'
;MKPYRSKTAVTSGNKSISAGILEDWLDASTNFYINYNQLIACIGQSTNIVSSDKRPLFLGQCPLDELVNVAIAMQTELEILVREMKRLDKKEHQGRRLTSPQKNQKLADQTRRLNRLNQQAESRLWLAGLSPS
;
A
#
# COMPACT_ATOMS: atom_id res chain seq x y z
N MET A 1 38.39 -9.93 46.36
CA MET A 1 37.46 -10.46 45.33
C MET A 1 36.29 -9.50 45.21
N LYS A 2 36.08 -8.88 44.04
CA LYS A 2 34.95 -7.97 43.78
C LYS A 2 33.97 -8.69 42.85
N PRO A 3 32.64 -8.69 43.12
CA PRO A 3 31.70 -9.40 42.28
C PRO A 3 31.45 -8.65 40.96
N TYR A 4 31.42 -9.43 39.89
CA TYR A 4 31.13 -9.02 38.52
C TYR A 4 29.63 -8.70 38.41
N ARG A 5 29.29 -7.44 38.14
CA ARG A 5 27.91 -7.00 37.93
C ARG A 5 27.58 -7.16 36.45
N SER A 6 26.96 -8.27 36.09
CA SER A 6 26.45 -8.53 34.74
C SER A 6 25.42 -7.46 34.37
N LYS A 7 25.72 -6.68 33.32
CA LYS A 7 24.78 -5.73 32.72
C LYS A 7 23.77 -6.50 31.88
N THR A 8 22.51 -6.21 32.17
CA THR A 8 21.29 -6.77 31.62
C THR A 8 21.13 -6.57 30.12
N ALA A 9 20.59 -7.61 29.49
CA ALA A 9 20.02 -7.62 28.16
C ALA A 9 18.91 -6.55 28.02
N VAL A 10 19.10 -5.62 27.09
CA VAL A 10 18.06 -4.73 26.57
C VAL A 10 18.13 -4.79 25.05
N THR A 11 17.70 -5.92 24.48
CA THR A 11 17.71 -6.14 23.03
C THR A 11 16.50 -6.92 22.51
N SER A 12 15.46 -7.11 23.34
CA SER A 12 14.28 -7.92 22.98
C SER A 12 13.11 -7.08 22.42
N GLY A 13 12.88 -5.86 22.93
CA GLY A 13 11.70 -5.07 22.55
C GLY A 13 11.67 -4.55 21.11
N ASN A 14 12.82 -4.21 20.52
CA ASN A 14 12.85 -3.59 19.18
C ASN A 14 12.65 -4.60 18.02
N LYS A 15 12.86 -5.89 18.29
CA LYS A 15 12.77 -6.95 17.28
C LYS A 15 11.32 -7.31 16.97
N SER A 16 10.44 -7.28 17.96
CA SER A 16 9.01 -7.56 17.79
C SER A 16 8.27 -6.41 17.08
N ILE A 17 8.60 -5.16 17.42
CA ILE A 17 7.98 -3.98 16.81
C ILE A 17 8.30 -3.90 15.31
N SER A 18 9.55 -4.17 14.94
CA SER A 18 9.96 -4.14 13.53
C SER A 18 9.33 -5.26 12.70
N ALA A 19 9.06 -6.42 13.31
CA ALA A 19 8.39 -7.54 12.66
C ALA A 19 6.92 -7.21 12.37
N GLY A 20 6.20 -6.64 13.34
CA GLY A 20 4.80 -6.23 13.13
C GLY A 20 4.63 -5.18 12.04
N ILE A 21 5.49 -4.15 11.99
CA ILE A 21 5.43 -3.13 10.94
C ILE A 21 5.67 -3.75 9.55
N LEU A 22 6.53 -4.76 9.45
CA LEU A 22 6.79 -5.45 8.19
C LEU A 22 5.61 -6.33 7.77
N GLU A 23 5.00 -7.03 8.73
CA GLU A 23 3.80 -7.84 8.51
C GLU A 23 2.63 -6.98 8.03
N ASP A 24 2.36 -5.86 8.72
CA ASP A 24 1.33 -4.90 8.33
C ASP A 24 1.58 -4.34 6.92
N TRP A 25 2.84 -4.08 6.57
CA TRP A 25 3.20 -3.61 5.24
C TRP A 25 2.99 -4.67 4.15
N LEU A 26 3.32 -5.94 4.44
CA LEU A 26 3.10 -7.05 3.53
C LEU A 26 1.61 -7.29 3.27
N ASP A 27 0.80 -7.25 4.32
CA ASP A 27 -0.65 -7.40 4.22
C ASP A 27 -1.27 -6.24 3.42
N ALA A 28 -0.93 -5.00 3.77
CA ALA A 28 -1.38 -3.81 3.04
C ALA A 28 -0.98 -3.85 1.55
N SER A 29 0.23 -4.33 1.24
CA SER A 29 0.72 -4.45 -0.15
C SER A 29 0.01 -5.56 -0.93
N THR A 30 -0.32 -6.67 -0.26
CA THR A 30 -1.07 -7.78 -0.87
C THR A 30 -2.49 -7.34 -1.22
N ASN A 31 -3.19 -6.73 -0.26
CA ASN A 31 -4.53 -6.18 -0.47
C ASN A 31 -4.53 -5.10 -1.54
N PHE A 32 -3.48 -4.28 -1.59
CA PHE A 32 -3.30 -3.27 -2.63
C PHE A 32 -3.21 -3.88 -4.03
N TYR A 33 -2.40 -4.93 -4.19
CA TYR A 33 -2.29 -5.61 -5.48
C TYR A 33 -3.62 -6.24 -5.91
N ILE A 34 -4.33 -6.89 -4.99
CA ILE A 34 -5.63 -7.52 -5.27
C ILE A 34 -6.64 -6.45 -5.71
N ASN A 35 -6.83 -5.43 -4.90
CA ASN A 35 -7.79 -4.34 -5.14
C ASN A 35 -7.48 -3.58 -6.44
N TYR A 36 -6.21 -3.32 -6.72
CA TYR A 36 -5.79 -2.65 -7.96
C TYR A 36 -6.16 -3.48 -9.19
N ASN A 37 -5.85 -4.78 -9.21
CA ASN A 37 -6.18 -5.63 -10.35
C ASN A 37 -7.70 -5.77 -10.55
N GLN A 38 -8.46 -5.87 -9.46
CA GLN A 38 -9.92 -5.89 -9.54
C GLN A 38 -10.47 -4.59 -10.13
N LEU A 39 -9.94 -3.42 -9.72
CA LEU A 39 -10.32 -2.13 -10.30
C LEU A 39 -10.03 -2.06 -11.80
N ILE A 40 -8.82 -2.44 -12.23
CA ILE A 40 -8.44 -2.42 -13.64
C ILE A 40 -9.31 -3.38 -14.47
N ALA A 41 -9.60 -4.57 -13.96
CA ALA A 41 -10.50 -5.51 -14.63
C ALA A 41 -11.93 -4.96 -14.75
N CYS A 42 -12.45 -4.36 -13.68
CA CYS A 42 -13.78 -3.74 -13.64
C CYS A 42 -13.89 -2.60 -14.67
N ILE A 43 -12.91 -1.70 -14.69
CA ILE A 43 -12.84 -0.59 -15.65
C ILE A 43 -12.74 -1.14 -17.09
N GLY A 44 -11.87 -2.12 -17.34
CA GLY A 44 -11.69 -2.70 -18.67
C GLY A 44 -12.93 -3.40 -19.22
N GLN A 45 -13.72 -4.05 -18.36
CA GLN A 45 -15.00 -4.64 -18.77
C GLN A 45 -16.02 -3.56 -19.16
N SER A 46 -16.03 -2.44 -18.43
CA SER A 46 -16.96 -1.34 -18.70
C SER A 46 -16.68 -0.61 -20.01
N THR A 47 -15.41 -0.43 -20.39
CA THR A 47 -15.04 0.29 -21.63
C THR A 47 -15.46 -0.45 -22.90
N ASN A 48 -15.67 -1.76 -22.84
CA ASN A 48 -16.15 -2.56 -23.98
C ASN A 48 -17.65 -2.43 -24.24
N ILE A 49 -18.41 -1.85 -23.29
CA ILE A 49 -19.88 -1.80 -23.32
C ILE A 49 -20.40 -0.47 -23.89
N VAL A 50 -19.56 0.56 -23.98
CA VAL A 50 -20.04 1.94 -24.17
C VAL A 50 -19.87 2.44 -25.61
N SER A 51 -21.00 2.53 -26.31
CA SER A 51 -21.18 3.38 -27.49
C SER A 51 -21.61 4.80 -27.10
N SER A 52 -20.77 5.78 -27.43
CA SER A 52 -21.09 7.15 -27.88
C SER A 52 -22.19 8.00 -27.18
N ASP A 53 -22.51 7.81 -25.90
CA ASP A 53 -23.48 8.67 -25.22
C ASP A 53 -22.87 9.45 -24.05
N LYS A 54 -23.12 10.77 -23.99
CA LYS A 54 -22.47 11.73 -23.06
C LYS A 54 -22.98 11.65 -21.62
N ARG A 55 -23.60 10.53 -21.23
CA ARG A 55 -24.14 10.35 -19.87
C ARG A 55 -23.05 9.88 -18.93
N PRO A 56 -23.07 10.29 -17.65
CA PRO A 56 -22.18 9.74 -16.66
C PRO A 56 -22.33 8.21 -16.63
N LEU A 57 -21.21 7.53 -16.78
CA LEU A 57 -21.14 6.07 -16.80
C LEU A 57 -21.11 5.55 -15.39
N PHE A 58 -21.95 4.57 -15.11
CA PHE A 58 -22.01 3.91 -13.82
C PHE A 58 -21.78 2.41 -14.00
N LEU A 59 -21.03 1.83 -13.07
CA LEU A 59 -20.98 0.39 -12.83
C LEU A 59 -21.69 0.16 -11.50
N GLY A 60 -22.81 -0.58 -11.52
CA GLY A 60 -23.68 -0.70 -10.36
C GLY A 60 -24.13 0.68 -9.86
N GLN A 61 -23.72 1.03 -8.64
CA GLN A 61 -23.98 2.34 -8.01
C GLN A 61 -22.75 3.26 -8.04
N CYS A 62 -21.61 2.80 -8.55
CA CYS A 62 -20.39 3.58 -8.59
C CYS A 62 -20.24 4.32 -9.92
N PRO A 63 -20.02 5.65 -9.91
CA PRO A 63 -19.54 6.37 -11.08
C PRO A 63 -18.21 5.76 -11.59
N LEU A 64 -18.08 5.62 -12.90
CA LEU A 64 -16.89 5.04 -13.52
C LEU A 64 -15.65 5.93 -13.34
N ASP A 65 -15.83 7.25 -13.39
CA ASP A 65 -14.78 8.23 -13.12
C ASP A 65 -14.21 8.10 -11.70
N GLU A 66 -15.05 7.79 -10.70
CA GLU A 66 -14.60 7.50 -9.34
C GLU A 66 -13.71 6.25 -9.29
N LEU A 67 -14.05 5.18 -10.02
CA LEU A 67 -13.21 3.97 -10.11
C LEU A 67 -11.86 4.29 -10.79
N VAL A 68 -11.90 5.04 -11.89
CA VAL A 68 -10.71 5.48 -12.62
C VAL A 68 -9.82 6.36 -11.75
N ASN A 69 -10.39 7.29 -10.99
CA ASN A 69 -9.65 8.17 -10.07
C ASN A 69 -8.91 7.36 -8.99
N VAL A 70 -9.56 6.34 -8.40
CA VAL A 70 -8.89 5.47 -7.43
C VAL A 70 -7.79 4.65 -8.09
N ALA A 71 -8.02 4.09 -9.27
CA ALA A 71 -7.00 3.35 -10.01
C ALA A 71 -5.76 4.23 -10.34
N ILE A 72 -5.96 5.48 -10.75
CA ILE A 72 -4.88 6.46 -10.98
C ILE A 72 -4.12 6.76 -9.68
N ALA A 73 -4.83 6.95 -8.56
CA ALA A 73 -4.22 7.20 -7.27
C ALA A 73 -3.35 6.01 -6.80
N MET A 74 -3.84 4.78 -6.98
CA MET A 74 -3.08 3.56 -6.73
C MET A 74 -1.85 3.46 -7.64
N GLN A 75 -2.00 3.69 -8.94
CA GLN A 75 -0.86 3.69 -9.87
C GLN A 75 0.21 4.72 -9.48
N THR A 76 -0.21 5.91 -9.07
CA THR A 76 0.69 6.97 -8.57
C THR A 76 1.45 6.51 -7.33
N GLU A 77 0.79 5.87 -6.36
CA GLU A 77 1.47 5.36 -5.17
C GLU A 77 2.46 4.23 -5.51
N LEU A 78 2.17 3.37 -6.49
CA LEU A 78 3.13 2.37 -6.98
C LEU A 78 4.40 3.03 -7.53
N GLU A 79 4.26 4.07 -8.35
CA GLU A 79 5.40 4.80 -8.88
C GLU A 79 6.25 5.44 -7.78
N ILE A 80 5.58 6.00 -6.76
CA ILE A 80 6.24 6.53 -5.57
C ILE A 80 7.03 5.41 -4.89
N LEU A 81 6.40 4.28 -4.57
CA LEU A 81 7.05 3.15 -3.89
C LEU A 81 8.26 2.63 -4.66
N VAL A 82 8.14 2.44 -5.98
CA VAL A 82 9.27 2.00 -6.83
C VAL A 82 10.41 3.01 -6.79
N ARG A 83 10.11 4.31 -6.88
CA ARG A 83 11.13 5.37 -6.79
C ARG A 83 11.80 5.39 -5.41
N GLU A 84 11.01 5.17 -4.36
CA GLU A 84 11.51 5.12 -2.99
C GLU A 84 12.42 3.92 -2.74
N MET A 85 12.07 2.74 -3.25
CA MET A 85 12.90 1.54 -3.18
C MET A 85 14.23 1.74 -3.91
N LYS A 86 14.20 2.26 -5.15
CA LYS A 86 15.41 2.61 -5.91
C LYS A 86 16.30 3.61 -5.17
N ARG A 87 15.70 4.57 -4.45
CA ARG A 87 16.44 5.56 -3.64
C ARG A 87 17.09 4.91 -2.41
N LEU A 88 16.41 4.00 -1.74
CA LEU A 88 16.95 3.28 -0.59
C LEU A 88 18.15 2.41 -1.00
N ASP A 89 18.01 1.70 -2.12
CA ASP A 89 19.07 0.89 -2.70
C ASP A 89 20.33 1.73 -2.99
N LYS A 90 20.17 2.87 -3.70
CA LYS A 90 21.28 3.81 -3.95
C LYS A 90 21.95 4.33 -2.67
N LYS A 91 21.16 4.66 -1.63
CA LYS A 91 21.68 5.16 -0.36
C LYS A 91 22.48 4.09 0.40
N GLU A 92 22.06 2.84 0.30
CA GLU A 92 22.77 1.70 0.88
C GLU A 92 24.13 1.50 0.22
N HIS A 93 24.19 1.53 -1.11
CA HIS A 93 25.43 1.44 -1.87
C HIS A 93 26.40 2.60 -1.60
N GLN A 94 25.89 3.77 -1.21
CA GLN A 94 26.68 4.96 -0.85
C GLN A 94 27.06 5.03 0.64
N GLY A 95 26.78 3.98 1.42
CA GLY A 95 27.06 3.96 2.86
C GLY A 95 26.18 4.90 3.71
N ARG A 96 25.18 5.57 3.12
CA ARG A 96 24.22 6.44 3.81
C ARG A 96 22.99 5.64 4.25
N ARG A 97 23.18 4.67 5.14
CA ARG A 97 22.08 3.85 5.69
C ARG A 97 21.18 4.69 6.61
N LEU A 98 19.86 4.56 6.41
CA LEU A 98 18.88 5.07 7.37
C LEU A 98 19.01 4.32 8.70
N THR A 99 18.76 5.04 9.80
CA THR A 99 18.64 4.41 11.12
C THR A 99 17.39 3.51 11.16
N SER A 100 17.41 2.45 11.98
CA SER A 100 16.26 1.54 12.12
C SER A 100 14.94 2.26 12.45
N PRO A 101 14.89 3.28 13.34
CA PRO A 101 13.68 4.04 13.59
C PRO A 101 13.15 4.79 12.34
N GLN A 102 14.04 5.38 11.54
CA GLN A 102 13.65 6.09 10.31
C GLN A 102 13.12 5.12 9.24
N LYS A 103 13.67 3.90 9.17
CA LYS A 103 13.15 2.84 8.27
C LYS A 103 11.74 2.42 8.69
N ASN A 104 11.54 2.16 9.98
CA ASN A 104 10.27 1.72 10.54
C ASN A 104 9.18 2.80 10.39
N GLN A 105 9.50 4.07 10.68
CA GLN A 105 8.55 5.17 10.51
C GLN A 105 8.12 5.31 9.04
N LYS A 106 9.09 5.26 8.13
CA LYS A 106 8.80 5.37 6.70
C LYS A 106 7.93 4.21 6.20
N LEU A 107 8.20 3.00 6.68
CA LEU A 107 7.41 1.82 6.34
C LEU A 107 5.98 1.96 6.87
N ALA A 108 5.80 2.39 8.12
CA ALA A 108 4.49 2.67 8.70
C ALA A 108 3.72 3.76 7.93
N ASP A 109 4.40 4.81 7.46
CA ASP A 109 3.78 5.86 6.65
C ASP A 109 3.31 5.32 5.29
N GLN A 110 4.10 4.44 4.66
CA GLN A 110 3.73 3.75 3.43
C GLN A 110 2.53 2.82 3.65
N THR A 111 2.56 1.99 4.70
CA THR A 111 1.46 1.10 5.08
C THR A 111 0.15 1.86 5.27
N ARG A 112 0.18 3.02 5.94
CA ARG A 112 -1.02 3.86 6.11
C ARG A 112 -1.59 4.37 4.79
N ARG A 113 -0.74 4.76 3.83
CA ARG A 113 -1.20 5.20 2.50
C ARG A 113 -1.79 4.04 1.70
N LEU A 114 -1.15 2.87 1.73
CA LEU A 114 -1.67 1.65 1.10
C LEU A 114 -3.05 1.29 1.66
N ASN A 115 -3.20 1.23 2.99
CA ASN A 115 -4.47 0.91 3.62
C ASN A 115 -5.59 1.89 3.28
N ARG A 116 -5.29 3.20 3.21
CA ARG A 116 -6.27 4.20 2.78
C ARG A 116 -6.74 3.95 1.35
N LEU A 117 -5.81 3.65 0.44
CA LEU A 117 -6.14 3.36 -0.96
C LEU A 117 -6.91 2.03 -1.08
N ASN A 118 -6.57 1.02 -0.29
CA ASN A 118 -7.30 -0.26 -0.23
C ASN A 118 -8.76 -0.03 0.19
N GLN A 119 -8.98 0.71 1.28
CA GLN A 119 -10.33 1.03 1.75
C GLN A 119 -11.14 1.81 0.70
N GLN A 120 -10.51 2.74 -0.02
CA GLN A 120 -11.15 3.46 -1.11
C GLN A 120 -11.51 2.51 -2.26
N ALA A 121 -10.59 1.64 -2.66
CA ALA A 121 -10.81 0.66 -3.72
C ALA A 121 -11.94 -0.31 -3.37
N GLU A 122 -11.91 -0.92 -2.18
CA GLU A 122 -12.93 -1.84 -1.68
C GLU A 122 -14.31 -1.19 -1.66
N SER A 123 -14.39 0.04 -1.14
CA SER A 123 -15.66 0.78 -1.09
C SER A 123 -16.23 1.01 -2.50
N ARG A 124 -15.37 1.32 -3.48
CA ARG A 124 -15.79 1.58 -4.86
C ARG A 124 -16.12 0.28 -5.61
N LEU A 125 -15.35 -0.78 -5.41
CA LEU A 125 -15.63 -2.11 -5.94
C LEU A 125 -16.96 -2.66 -5.42
N TRP A 126 -17.23 -2.49 -4.13
CA TRP A 126 -18.50 -2.87 -3.51
C TRP A 126 -19.68 -2.12 -4.13
N LEU A 127 -19.56 -0.80 -4.31
CA LEU A 127 -20.57 0.00 -5.02
C LEU A 127 -20.73 -0.42 -6.49
N ALA A 128 -19.67 -0.92 -7.12
CA ALA A 128 -19.69 -1.47 -8.47
C ALA A 128 -20.33 -2.87 -8.56
N GLY A 129 -20.74 -3.46 -7.43
CA GLY A 129 -21.30 -4.80 -7.36
C GLY A 129 -20.25 -5.92 -7.35
N LEU A 130 -18.98 -5.59 -7.19
CA LEU A 130 -17.89 -6.53 -7.00
C LEU A 130 -17.60 -6.61 -5.50
N SER A 131 -18.13 -7.65 -4.85
CA SER A 131 -17.83 -7.88 -3.44
C SER A 131 -16.37 -8.31 -3.30
N PRO A 132 -15.58 -7.72 -2.38
CA PRO A 132 -14.27 -8.27 -2.04
C PRO A 132 -14.46 -9.71 -1.54
N SER A 133 -13.58 -10.61 -1.98
CA SER A 133 -13.53 -12.01 -1.57
C SER A 133 -12.90 -12.18 -0.20
#